data_AF-A0A7K1TM59-F1
#
_entry.id   AF-A0A7K1TM59-F1
#
_cell.length_a   1.000
_cell.length_b   1.000
_cell.length_c   1.000
_cell.angle_alpha   90.00
_cell.angle_beta   90.00
_cell.angle_gamma   90.00
#
_symmetry.space_group_name_H-M   'P 1'
#
loop_
_entity.id
_entity.type
_entity.pdbx_description
1 polymer ?
#
loop_
_entity_poly.entity_id
_entity_poly.type
_entity_poly.pdbx_seq_one_letter_code
_entity_poly.pdbx_strand_id
1 'polypeptide(L)'
;MELISRILDDSNVTIEALIHCFELVKQNGDVAVIKFDGERTLEPYTIFITFPLAKQRGMIRVEENDLKTGLLKALTEYIKE
;
A
#
# COMPACT_ATOMS: atom_id res chain seq x y z
N MET A 1 -3.34 -2.41 -12.72
CA MET A 1 -3.71 -3.40 -11.69
C MET A 1 -3.08 -4.77 -11.93
N GLU A 2 -3.14 -5.34 -13.14
CA GLU A 2 -2.54 -6.66 -13.44
C GLU A 2 -1.06 -6.79 -13.04
N LEU A 3 -0.25 -5.74 -13.28
CA LEU A 3 1.15 -5.74 -12.89
C LEU A 3 1.35 -5.79 -11.36
N ILE A 4 0.53 -5.07 -10.60
CA ILE A 4 0.57 -5.10 -9.13
C ILE A 4 0.18 -6.50 -8.64
N SER A 5 -0.92 -7.06 -9.15
CA SER A 5 -1.35 -8.42 -8.79
C SER A 5 -0.24 -9.45 -9.03
N ARG A 6 0.39 -9.42 -10.21
CA ARG A 6 1.47 -10.34 -10.57
C ARG A 6 2.68 -10.23 -9.64
N ILE A 7 3.01 -9.02 -9.18
CA ILE A 7 4.11 -8.80 -8.23
C ILE A 7 3.75 -9.34 -6.84
N LEU A 8 2.48 -9.18 -6.41
CA LEU A 8 2.01 -9.68 -5.12
C LEU A 8 1.89 -11.21 -5.05
N ASP A 9 1.70 -11.88 -6.20
CA ASP A 9 1.64 -13.35 -6.29
C ASP A 9 3.02 -14.02 -6.16
N ASP A 10 4.11 -13.26 -6.17
CA ASP A 10 5.47 -13.77 -5.97
C ASP A 10 5.73 -14.08 -4.49
N SER A 11 6.01 -15.35 -4.18
CA SER A 11 6.30 -15.81 -2.81
C SER A 11 7.55 -15.16 -2.19
N ASN A 12 8.44 -14.59 -3.01
CA ASN A 12 9.65 -13.90 -2.59
C ASN A 12 9.60 -12.39 -2.83
N VAL A 13 8.40 -11.78 -2.90
CA VAL A 13 8.24 -10.34 -3.13
C VAL A 13 9.12 -9.51 -2.18
N THR A 14 9.90 -8.58 -2.73
CA THR A 14 10.80 -7.72 -1.96
C THR A 14 10.13 -6.40 -1.58
N ILE A 15 10.70 -5.67 -0.61
CA ILE A 15 10.17 -4.34 -0.25
C ILE A 15 10.29 -3.37 -1.43
N GLU A 16 11.36 -3.43 -2.21
CA GLU A 16 11.56 -2.59 -3.40
C GLU A 16 10.46 -2.84 -4.45
N ALA A 17 10.06 -4.10 -4.64
CA ALA A 17 8.97 -4.45 -5.54
C ALA A 17 7.61 -3.90 -5.03
N LEU A 18 7.39 -3.92 -3.71
CA LEU A 18 6.20 -3.33 -3.10
C LEU A 18 6.20 -1.80 -3.21
N ILE A 19 7.35 -1.15 -3.00
CA ILE A 19 7.51 0.30 -3.20
C ILE A 19 7.26 0.66 -4.67
N HIS A 20 7.75 -0.16 -5.61
CA HIS A 20 7.44 0.03 -7.03
C HIS A 20 5.94 -0.03 -7.31
N CYS A 21 5.21 -0.94 -6.65
CA CYS A 21 3.75 -0.98 -6.75
C CYS A 21 3.09 0.30 -6.22
N PHE A 22 3.62 0.93 -5.17
CA PHE A 22 3.13 2.23 -4.69
C PHE A 22 3.34 3.35 -5.72
N GLU A 23 4.44 3.33 -6.45
CA GLU A 23 4.63 4.27 -7.57
C GLU A 23 3.63 4.03 -8.70
N LEU A 24 3.26 2.77 -8.97
CA LEU A 24 2.18 2.45 -9.92
C LEU A 24 0.81 2.94 -9.44
N VAL A 25 0.51 2.87 -8.14
CA VAL A 25 -0.70 3.47 -7.56
C VAL A 25 -0.74 4.97 -7.85
N LYS A 26 0.37 5.67 -7.66
CA LYS A 26 0.49 7.11 -7.96
C LYS A 26 0.30 7.42 -9.45
N GLN A 27 0.83 6.57 -10.33
CA GLN A 27 0.62 6.69 -11.77
C GLN A 27 -0.84 6.50 -12.19
N ASN A 28 -1.65 5.78 -11.40
CA ASN A 28 -3.10 5.64 -11.61
C ASN A 28 -3.91 6.86 -11.12
N GLY A 29 -3.22 7.94 -10.71
CA GLY A 29 -3.83 9.16 -10.18
C GLY A 29 -4.32 9.05 -8.74
N ASP A 30 -3.98 7.97 -8.05
CA ASP A 30 -4.27 7.78 -6.63
C ASP A 30 -3.11 8.31 -5.78
N VAL A 31 -3.33 8.47 -4.48
CA VAL A 31 -2.29 8.91 -3.54
C VAL A 31 -1.96 7.75 -2.63
N ALA A 32 -0.68 7.43 -2.50
CA ALA A 32 -0.19 6.38 -1.61
C ALA A 32 0.87 6.98 -0.66
N VAL A 33 0.73 6.71 0.63
CA VAL A 33 1.59 7.28 1.69
C VAL A 33 2.03 6.20 2.66
N ILE A 34 3.31 6.27 3.05
CA ILE A 34 3.91 5.47 4.12
C ILE A 34 4.37 6.46 5.20
N LYS A 35 3.80 6.34 6.39
CA LYS A 35 4.16 7.15 7.56
C LYS A 35 4.94 6.29 8.55
N PHE A 36 6.10 6.81 8.95
CA PHE A 36 6.97 6.21 9.95
C PHE A 36 6.74 6.91 11.29
N ASP A 37 6.12 6.22 12.24
CA ASP A 37 5.80 6.72 13.57
C ASP A 37 6.97 6.43 14.52
N GLY A 38 7.78 7.45 14.82
CA GLY A 38 8.95 7.32 15.69
C GLY A 38 8.66 7.32 17.19
N GLU A 39 7.45 7.69 17.61
CA GLU A 39 7.09 7.86 19.02
C GLU A 39 6.14 6.78 19.56
N ARG A 40 5.69 5.85 18.71
CA ARG A 40 4.76 4.80 19.11
C ARG A 40 5.49 3.52 19.50
N THR A 41 5.04 2.89 20.59
CA THR A 41 5.52 1.58 21.04
C THR A 41 4.91 0.41 20.28
N LEU A 42 3.79 0.63 19.59
CA LEU A 42 3.07 -0.35 18.77
C LEU A 42 2.67 0.29 17.43
N GLU A 43 2.73 -0.49 16.36
CA GLU A 43 2.32 -0.14 14.99
C GLU A 43 3.07 1.08 14.42
N PRO A 44 4.41 1.02 14.31
CA PRO A 44 5.27 2.09 13.77
C PRO A 44 4.96 2.49 12.33
N TYR A 45 4.20 1.72 11.55
CA TYR A 45 3.91 2.06 10.16
C TYR A 45 2.40 2.27 9.97
N THR A 46 2.04 3.50 9.59
CA THR A 46 0.71 3.77 9.03
C THR A 46 0.84 3.92 7.53
N ILE A 47 0.13 3.08 6.77
CA ILE A 47 0.13 3.08 5.32
C ILE A 47 -1.28 3.37 4.86
N PHE A 48 -1.45 4.30 3.92
CA PHE A 48 -2.78 4.60 3.38
C PHE A 48 -2.76 4.93 1.91
N ILE A 49 -3.86 4.58 1.24
CA ILE A 49 -4.12 4.91 -0.16
C ILE A 49 -5.46 5.65 -0.24
N THR A 50 -5.45 6.82 -0.86
CA THR A 50 -6.66 7.60 -1.12
C THR A 50 -6.89 7.78 -2.61
N PHE A 51 -8.15 7.82 -2.98
CA PHE A 51 -8.60 7.90 -4.36
C PHE A 51 -9.14 9.30 -4.68
N PRO A 52 -9.06 9.76 -5.94
CA PRO A 52 -9.79 10.92 -6.39
C PRO A 52 -11.29 10.79 -6.09
N LEU A 53 -11.94 11.90 -5.74
CA LEU A 53 -13.37 11.93 -5.40
C LEU A 53 -14.25 11.30 -6.49
N ALA A 54 -13.87 11.46 -7.77
CA ALA A 54 -14.58 10.88 -8.90
C ALA A 54 -14.68 9.34 -8.86
N LYS A 55 -13.75 8.64 -8.19
CA LYS A 55 -13.75 7.18 -8.05
C LYS A 55 -14.72 6.68 -6.98
N GLN A 56 -15.21 7.55 -6.09
CA GLN A 56 -16.15 7.21 -5.01
C GLN A 56 -15.73 6.01 -4.13
N ARG A 57 -14.42 5.85 -3.92
CA ARG A 57 -13.82 4.77 -3.12
C ARG A 57 -13.42 5.25 -1.72
N GLY A 58 -13.56 4.38 -0.74
CA GLY A 58 -13.09 4.60 0.63
C GLY A 58 -11.56 4.64 0.70
N MET A 59 -11.01 5.33 1.69
CA MET A 59 -9.56 5.29 1.96
C MET A 59 -9.18 3.89 2.45
N ILE A 60 -8.12 3.32 1.87
CA ILE A 60 -7.43 2.16 2.41
C ILE A 60 -6.47 2.65 3.48
N ARG A 61 -6.53 2.09 4.69
CA ARG A 61 -5.63 2.42 5.80
C ARG A 61 -5.23 1.16 6.55
N VAL A 62 -3.94 0.95 6.67
CA VAL A 62 -3.32 -0.20 7.33
C VAL A 62 -2.33 0.31 8.38
N GLU A 63 -2.37 -0.26 9.57
CA GLU A 63 -1.44 0.01 10.66
C GLU A 63 -0.71 -1.29 11.00
N GLU A 64 0.62 -1.29 10.95
CA GLU A 64 1.43 -2.50 11.10
C GLU A 64 2.78 -2.25 11.78
N ASN A 65 3.35 -3.32 12.32
CA ASN A 65 4.70 -3.32 12.91
C ASN A 65 5.81 -3.68 11.93
N ASP A 66 5.46 -4.24 10.78
CA ASP A 66 6.37 -4.59 9.71
C ASP A 66 5.97 -3.85 8.43
N LEU A 67 6.92 -3.12 7.86
CA LEU A 67 6.71 -2.35 6.65
C LEU A 67 6.29 -3.26 5.49
N LYS A 68 6.92 -4.44 5.34
CA LYS A 68 6.60 -5.35 4.25
C LYS A 68 5.16 -5.86 4.37
N THR A 69 4.75 -6.29 5.57
CA THR A 69 3.39 -6.74 5.87
C THR A 69 2.37 -5.64 5.62
N GLY A 70 2.63 -4.41 6.08
CA GLY A 70 1.74 -3.28 5.88
C GLY A 70 1.56 -2.91 4.40
N LEU A 71 2.66 -2.87 3.63
CA LEU A 71 2.61 -2.61 2.19
C LEU A 71 1.81 -3.69 1.46
N LEU A 72 2.05 -4.97 1.78
CA LEU A 72 1.37 -6.09 1.17
C LEU A 72 -0.15 -6.03 1.43
N LYS A 73 -0.56 -5.77 2.67
CA LYS A 73 -1.98 -5.61 3.02
C LYS A 73 -2.63 -4.46 2.26
N ALA A 74 -2.01 -3.27 2.27
CA ALA A 74 -2.56 -2.09 1.60
C ALA A 74 -2.71 -2.29 0.08
N LEU A 75 -1.71 -2.89 -0.59
CA LEU A 75 -1.78 -3.19 -2.02
C LEU A 75 -2.78 -4.32 -2.32
N THR A 76 -2.93 -5.28 -1.43
CA THR A 76 -3.92 -6.37 -1.55
C THR A 76 -5.34 -5.82 -1.46
N GLU A 77 -5.59 -4.83 -0.60
CA GLU A 77 -6.88 -4.12 -0.56
C GLU A 77 -7.08 -3.27 -1.82
N TYR A 78 -6.02 -2.61 -2.31
CA TYR A 78 -6.08 -1.77 -3.51
C TYR A 78 -6.53 -2.52 -4.76
N ILE A 79 -6.12 -3.79 -4.93
CA ILE A 79 -6.52 -4.62 -6.08
C ILE A 79 -7.94 -5.20 -5.98
N LYS A 80 -8.52 -5.27 -4.77
CA LYS A 80 -9.87 -5.81 -4.54
C LYS A 80 -10.96 -4.78 -4.76
N GLU A 81 -10.65 -3.55 -4.43
CA GLU A 81 -11.47 -2.34 -4.64
C GLU A 81 -11.35 -1.85 -6.10
#